data_AF-A0A7R8CFC8-F1
#
_entry.id   AF-A0A7R8CFC8-F1
#
_cell.length_a   1.000
_cell.length_b   1.000
_cell.length_c   1.000
_cell.angle_alpha   90.00
_cell.angle_beta   90.00
_cell.angle_gamma   90.00
#
_symmetry.space_group_name_H-M   'P 1'
#
loop_
_entity.id
_entity.type
_entity.pdbx_description
1 polymer ?
#
loop_
_entity_poly.entity_id
_entity_poly.type
_entity_poly.pdbx_seq_one_letter_code
_entity_poly.pdbx_strand_id
1 'polypeptide(L)'
;MSFSYGHLNSVVVYGQGDRMCRDEMESCETNAYKCMNPEYYFKCKKSCGCEYKSIKCIQNPNKCLDRDQRFECQRVCGNCDGCEDLLEHLMCNELKNLCHNENVRYFCPATCRLCEKGCRDNLPYNMMCNNFKKSGYCDRKSIYNRFMQSACQKTCNFCK
;
A
#
# COMPACT_ATOMS: atom_id res chain seq x y z
N MET A 1 23.89 33.67 -43.63
CA MET A 1 23.69 32.41 -42.88
C MET A 1 24.45 32.56 -41.57
N SER A 2 23.98 32.35 -40.35
CA SER A 2 22.67 32.21 -39.71
C SER A 2 22.99 32.17 -38.20
N PHE A 3 22.20 32.88 -37.39
CA PHE A 3 21.85 32.74 -35.96
C PHE A 3 22.85 32.32 -34.85
N SER A 4 22.69 33.05 -33.74
CA SER A 4 23.29 32.98 -32.40
C SER A 4 22.86 31.79 -31.49
N TYR A 5 23.53 31.72 -30.32
CA TYR A 5 23.15 31.20 -28.98
C TYR A 5 23.72 29.86 -28.48
N GLY A 6 24.14 29.88 -27.19
CA GLY A 6 24.04 28.74 -26.26
C GLY A 6 25.28 28.51 -25.39
N HIS A 7 25.47 29.21 -24.27
CA HIS A 7 25.22 28.70 -22.90
C HIS A 7 25.52 27.20 -22.70
N LEU A 8 26.68 26.86 -22.15
CA LEU A 8 26.85 25.67 -21.31
C LEU A 8 26.58 26.09 -19.86
N ASN A 9 25.30 26.28 -19.54
CA ASN A 9 24.85 26.26 -18.15
C ASN A 9 24.91 24.81 -17.69
N SER A 10 25.74 24.54 -16.68
CA SER A 10 25.58 23.37 -15.83
C SER A 10 24.18 23.41 -15.23
N VAL A 11 23.25 22.66 -15.81
CA VAL A 11 21.95 22.43 -15.19
C VAL A 11 22.19 21.49 -14.03
N VAL A 12 22.46 22.08 -12.86
CA VAL A 12 22.18 21.45 -11.58
C VAL A 12 20.69 21.15 -11.60
N VAL A 13 20.34 19.89 -11.86
CA VAL A 13 18.96 19.41 -11.71
C VAL A 13 18.67 19.46 -10.21
N TYR A 14 18.09 20.57 -9.77
CA TYR A 14 17.59 20.73 -8.40
C TYR A 14 16.54 19.66 -8.13
N GLY A 15 16.79 18.87 -7.09
CA GLY A 15 15.97 17.75 -6.67
C GLY A 15 14.52 18.13 -6.41
N GLN A 16 13.62 17.33 -7.01
CA GLN A 16 12.21 17.24 -6.65
C GLN A 16 11.91 15.90 -5.96
N GLY A 17 12.88 15.33 -5.23
CA GLY A 17 12.72 14.08 -4.48
C GLY A 17 12.63 14.23 -2.96
N ASP A 18 12.93 15.41 -2.40
CA ASP A 18 13.41 15.48 -1.00
C ASP A 18 12.54 16.33 -0.05
N ARG A 19 11.31 16.69 -0.44
CA ARG A 19 10.41 17.52 0.41
C ARG A 19 9.40 16.75 1.25
N MET A 20 9.28 15.43 1.12
CA MET A 20 8.15 14.69 1.70
C MET A 20 8.51 13.57 2.68
N CYS A 21 9.78 13.18 2.80
CA CYS A 21 10.20 12.27 3.87
C CYS A 21 10.80 13.04 5.04
N ARG A 22 9.94 13.44 5.96
CA ARG A 22 10.34 14.03 7.23
C ARG A 22 9.39 13.57 8.31
N ASP A 23 9.90 13.58 9.54
CA ASP A 23 9.06 13.45 10.71
C ASP A 23 8.35 14.79 10.97
N GLU A 24 7.07 14.72 11.29
CA GLU A 24 6.23 15.84 11.69
C GLU A 24 6.27 16.07 13.20
N MET A 25 6.88 15.13 13.96
CA MET A 25 6.99 15.15 15.41
C MET A 25 8.44 14.86 15.83
N GLU A 26 8.93 15.53 16.89
CA GLU A 26 10.32 15.35 17.36
C GLU A 26 10.54 14.03 18.12
N SER A 27 9.49 13.46 18.72
CA SER A 27 9.54 12.19 19.47
C SER A 27 9.39 10.95 18.58
N CYS A 28 9.70 11.08 17.29
CA CYS A 28 9.73 9.95 16.38
C CYS A 28 10.93 9.03 16.68
N GLU A 29 10.67 7.73 16.67
CA GLU A 29 11.62 6.68 16.98
C GLU A 29 11.53 5.60 15.91
N THR A 30 12.70 5.07 15.54
CA THR A 30 12.84 3.91 14.66
C THR A 30 12.42 2.65 15.42
N ASN A 31 11.12 2.35 15.40
CA ASN A 31 10.53 1.24 16.13
C ASN A 31 9.43 0.55 15.31
N ALA A 32 9.62 -0.73 15.00
CA ALA A 32 8.69 -1.49 14.15
C ALA A 32 7.24 -1.50 14.68
N TYR A 33 7.06 -1.65 15.99
CA TYR A 33 5.73 -1.71 16.61
C TYR A 33 5.02 -0.36 16.65
N LYS A 34 5.75 0.74 16.79
CA LYS A 34 5.18 2.09 16.65
C LYS A 34 4.86 2.39 15.19
N CYS A 35 5.77 2.06 14.28
CA CYS A 35 5.64 2.32 12.85
C CYS A 35 4.54 1.51 12.17
N MET A 36 4.11 0.37 12.72
CA MET A 36 2.91 -0.33 12.23
C MET A 36 1.60 0.36 12.65
N ASN A 37 1.62 1.38 13.50
CA ASN A 37 0.45 2.21 13.77
C ASN A 37 0.32 3.26 12.65
N PRO A 38 -0.81 3.32 11.91
CA PRO A 38 -0.95 4.29 10.82
C PRO A 38 -0.76 5.73 11.24
N GLU A 39 -1.39 6.17 12.34
CA GLU A 39 -1.27 7.55 12.79
C GLU A 39 0.16 7.92 13.15
N TYR A 40 0.91 6.97 13.73
CA TYR A 40 2.33 7.17 14.03
C TYR A 40 3.17 7.20 12.74
N TYR A 41 3.02 6.22 11.85
CA TYR A 41 3.76 6.16 10.59
C TYR A 41 3.64 7.47 9.80
N PHE A 42 2.41 8.00 9.65
CA PHE A 42 2.21 9.19 8.84
C PHE A 42 2.80 10.47 9.46
N LYS A 43 2.97 10.50 10.79
CA LYS A 43 3.69 11.56 11.51
C LYS A 43 5.20 11.32 11.57
N CYS A 44 5.66 10.07 11.48
CA CYS A 44 7.04 9.66 11.68
C CYS A 44 7.62 8.93 10.46
N LYS A 45 7.30 9.42 9.25
CA LYS A 45 7.65 8.74 7.99
C LYS A 45 9.15 8.53 7.85
N LYS A 46 9.97 9.51 8.24
CA LYS A 46 11.42 9.37 8.12
C LYS A 46 11.96 8.33 9.09
N SER A 47 11.43 8.29 10.32
CA SER A 47 11.80 7.30 11.32
C SER A 47 11.32 5.88 10.97
N CYS A 48 10.23 5.75 10.21
CA CYS A 48 9.60 4.46 9.89
C CYS A 48 9.95 3.87 8.52
N GLY A 49 10.26 4.70 7.53
CA GLY A 49 10.47 4.30 6.14
C GLY A 49 9.91 5.35 5.17
N CYS A 50 10.74 5.80 4.22
CA CYS A 50 10.43 6.92 3.33
C CYS A 50 9.58 6.53 2.09
N GLU A 51 8.51 5.75 2.27
CA GLU A 51 7.65 5.36 1.15
C GLU A 51 6.40 6.25 1.04
N TYR A 52 6.26 6.92 -0.10
CA TYR A 52 5.17 7.87 -0.36
C TYR A 52 3.93 7.15 -0.90
N LYS A 53 2.95 6.84 -0.02
CA LYS A 53 1.57 6.49 -0.42
C LYS A 53 0.55 7.09 0.56
N SER A 54 -0.63 7.46 0.08
CA SER A 54 -1.64 8.26 0.82
C SER A 54 -2.42 7.48 1.89
N ILE A 55 -2.59 8.08 3.08
CA ILE A 55 -3.37 7.54 4.23
C ILE A 55 -4.88 7.40 3.94
N LYS A 56 -5.42 8.19 3.01
CA LYS A 56 -6.88 8.35 2.77
C LYS A 56 -7.60 7.06 2.34
N CYS A 57 -6.84 6.01 2.09
CA CYS A 57 -7.30 4.73 1.62
C CYS A 57 -7.62 3.74 2.75
N ILE A 58 -7.00 3.89 3.93
CA ILE A 58 -7.19 2.94 5.05
C ILE A 58 -8.60 3.07 5.65
N GLN A 59 -9.12 4.29 5.71
CA GLN A 59 -10.33 4.61 6.48
C GLN A 59 -11.65 4.27 5.76
N ASN A 60 -11.64 4.00 4.45
CA ASN A 60 -12.86 3.73 3.70
C ASN A 60 -12.68 2.58 2.69
N PRO A 61 -12.86 1.32 3.14
CA PRO A 61 -12.83 0.11 2.32
C PRO A 61 -13.68 0.15 1.05
N ASN A 62 -14.83 0.83 1.08
CA ASN A 62 -15.75 0.89 -0.06
C ASN A 62 -15.17 1.67 -1.23
N LYS A 63 -14.12 2.46 -1.02
CA LYS A 63 -13.33 3.05 -2.10
C LYS A 63 -12.78 2.00 -3.06
N CYS A 64 -12.52 0.79 -2.59
CA CYS A 64 -12.09 -0.30 -3.45
C CYS A 64 -13.19 -0.82 -4.38
N LEU A 65 -14.45 -0.40 -4.22
CA LEU A 65 -15.52 -0.74 -5.15
C LEU A 65 -15.56 0.21 -6.36
N ASP A 66 -15.08 1.44 -6.20
CA ASP A 66 -14.95 2.43 -7.26
C ASP A 66 -13.66 2.23 -8.05
N ARG A 67 -13.73 2.31 -9.39
CA ARG A 67 -12.59 2.00 -10.26
C ARG A 67 -11.46 3.02 -10.13
N ASP A 68 -11.78 4.30 -10.04
CA ASP A 68 -10.80 5.38 -10.03
C ASP A 68 -10.13 5.42 -8.65
N GLN A 69 -10.91 5.23 -7.59
CA GLN A 69 -10.39 5.13 -6.23
C GLN A 69 -9.49 3.89 -6.02
N ARG A 70 -9.70 2.77 -6.72
CA ARG A 70 -8.76 1.62 -6.68
C ARG A 70 -7.37 2.01 -7.16
N PHE A 71 -7.27 2.91 -8.14
CA PHE A 71 -5.98 3.36 -8.66
C PHE A 71 -5.25 4.28 -7.66
N GLU A 72 -5.99 5.09 -6.91
CA GLU A 72 -5.40 5.88 -5.80
C GLU A 72 -5.04 5.01 -4.59
N CYS A 73 -5.82 3.96 -4.34
CA CYS A 73 -5.76 3.12 -3.15
C CYS A 73 -5.22 1.71 -3.39
N GLN A 74 -4.34 1.55 -4.38
CA GLN A 74 -3.84 0.27 -4.87
C GLN A 74 -3.49 -0.73 -3.76
N ARG A 75 -2.67 -0.32 -2.78
CA ARG A 75 -2.23 -1.22 -1.70
C ARG A 75 -3.38 -1.69 -0.80
N VAL A 76 -4.28 -0.79 -0.38
CA VAL A 76 -5.44 -1.18 0.44
C VAL A 76 -6.40 -2.05 -0.36
N CYS A 77 -6.53 -1.79 -1.66
CA CYS A 77 -7.39 -2.53 -2.57
C CYS A 77 -6.76 -3.80 -3.15
N GLY A 78 -5.60 -4.22 -2.64
CA GLY A 78 -4.95 -5.47 -3.01
C GLY A 78 -4.42 -5.50 -4.44
N ASN A 79 -4.22 -4.34 -5.07
CA ASN A 79 -3.44 -4.27 -6.29
C ASN A 79 -1.95 -4.45 -5.94
N CYS A 80 -1.29 -5.33 -6.69
CA CYS A 80 0.08 -5.76 -6.42
C CYS A 80 1.14 -4.99 -7.23
N ASP A 81 0.73 -4.01 -8.04
CA ASP A 81 1.65 -3.11 -8.73
C ASP A 81 2.40 -2.25 -7.69
N GLY A 82 3.69 -2.51 -7.50
CA GLY A 82 4.53 -1.85 -6.47
C GLY A 82 4.33 -2.42 -5.07
N CYS A 83 4.28 -3.75 -4.94
CA CYS A 83 4.20 -4.45 -3.66
C CYS A 83 5.50 -4.42 -2.87
N GLU A 84 5.83 -3.24 -2.41
CA GLU A 84 6.96 -2.97 -1.53
C GLU A 84 6.46 -2.78 -0.11
N ASP A 85 7.34 -3.07 0.85
CA ASP A 85 7.13 -2.73 2.24
C ASP A 85 7.23 -1.20 2.42
N LEU A 86 6.35 -0.64 3.25
CA LEU A 86 6.38 0.76 3.65
C LEU A 86 7.43 1.02 4.73
N LEU A 87 7.59 0.06 5.64
CA LEU A 87 8.60 0.18 6.67
C LEU A 87 9.94 -0.22 6.12
N GLU A 88 10.99 0.27 6.78
CA GLU A 88 12.34 -0.20 6.52
C GLU A 88 12.44 -1.73 6.64
N HIS A 89 13.24 -2.35 5.78
CA HIS A 89 13.33 -3.81 5.66
C HIS A 89 13.59 -4.52 7.00
N LEU A 90 14.44 -3.94 7.86
CA LEU A 90 14.73 -4.52 9.18
C LEU A 90 13.48 -4.57 10.07
N MET A 91 12.64 -3.53 10.05
CA MET A 91 11.39 -3.50 10.81
C MET A 91 10.40 -4.56 10.31
N CYS A 92 10.25 -4.70 8.99
CA CYS A 92 9.36 -5.74 8.46
C CYS A 92 9.87 -7.15 8.79
N ASN A 93 11.18 -7.38 8.79
CA ASN A 93 11.76 -8.64 9.22
C ASN A 93 11.48 -8.96 10.69
N GLU A 94 11.46 -7.97 11.58
CA GLU A 94 11.04 -8.13 12.99
C GLU A 94 9.56 -8.53 13.08
N LEU A 95 8.72 -7.94 12.23
CA LEU A 95 7.27 -8.16 12.23
C LEU A 95 6.82 -9.38 11.41
N LYS A 96 7.73 -10.12 10.75
CA LYS A 96 7.38 -11.20 9.80
C LYS A 96 6.44 -12.28 10.35
N ASN A 97 6.52 -12.56 11.66
CA ASN A 97 5.68 -13.57 12.32
C ASN A 97 4.29 -13.04 12.69
N LEU A 98 4.05 -11.73 12.51
CA LEU A 98 2.82 -11.03 12.83
C LEU A 98 1.97 -10.73 11.59
N CYS A 99 2.18 -11.42 10.47
CA CYS A 99 1.39 -11.26 9.24
C CYS A 99 -0.09 -11.66 9.36
N HIS A 100 -0.55 -12.14 10.52
CA HIS A 100 -1.97 -12.25 10.84
C HIS A 100 -2.59 -10.89 11.23
N ASN A 101 -1.77 -9.91 11.60
CA ASN A 101 -2.16 -8.55 11.92
C ASN A 101 -2.36 -7.73 10.63
N GLU A 102 -3.51 -7.06 10.52
CA GLU A 102 -3.90 -6.34 9.31
C GLU A 102 -3.02 -5.11 9.04
N ASN A 103 -2.48 -4.46 10.07
CA ASN A 103 -1.55 -3.35 9.90
C ASN A 103 -0.17 -3.85 9.44
N VAL A 104 0.32 -4.97 10.00
CA VAL A 104 1.58 -5.58 9.51
C VAL A 104 1.43 -5.98 8.05
N ARG A 105 0.28 -6.52 7.65
CA ARG A 105 -0.04 -6.81 6.25
C ARG A 105 -0.08 -5.57 5.36
N TYR A 106 -0.60 -4.45 5.87
CA TYR A 106 -0.65 -3.19 5.14
C TYR A 106 0.74 -2.54 5.00
N PHE A 107 1.54 -2.53 6.06
CA PHE A 107 2.85 -1.89 6.11
C PHE A 107 3.97 -2.76 5.53
N CYS A 108 3.84 -4.08 5.63
CA CYS A 108 4.84 -5.04 5.15
C CYS A 108 4.23 -6.08 4.18
N PRO A 109 3.51 -5.67 3.11
CA PRO A 109 2.84 -6.59 2.21
C PRO A 109 3.80 -7.52 1.46
N ALA A 110 5.03 -7.09 1.18
CA ALA A 110 6.04 -7.91 0.51
C ALA A 110 6.56 -8.98 1.46
N THR A 111 6.94 -8.58 2.68
CA THR A 111 7.38 -9.51 3.73
C THR A 111 6.29 -10.51 4.09
N CYS A 112 5.03 -10.07 4.14
CA CYS A 112 3.87 -10.93 4.36
C CYS A 112 3.40 -11.69 3.12
N ARG A 113 4.15 -11.58 2.01
CA ARG A 113 3.89 -12.31 0.77
C ARG A 113 2.49 -12.08 0.23
N LEU A 114 1.91 -10.89 0.40
CA LEU A 114 0.55 -10.59 -0.05
C LEU A 114 0.43 -10.42 -1.57
N CYS A 115 1.56 -10.33 -2.26
CA CYS A 115 1.61 -10.09 -3.70
C CYS A 115 2.27 -11.20 -4.54
N GLU A 116 2.78 -12.27 -3.93
CA GLU A 116 3.16 -13.50 -4.66
C GLU A 116 2.01 -14.10 -5.49
N LYS A 117 2.28 -15.07 -6.37
CA LYS A 117 1.18 -15.72 -7.10
C LYS A 117 0.63 -16.87 -6.25
N GLY A 118 -0.69 -16.93 -6.01
CA GLY A 118 -1.31 -18.02 -5.26
C GLY A 118 -2.75 -17.74 -4.82
N CYS A 119 -3.42 -18.78 -4.32
CA CYS A 119 -4.80 -18.68 -3.83
C CYS A 119 -4.88 -17.98 -2.47
N ARG A 120 -5.14 -16.68 -2.48
CA ARG A 120 -5.31 -15.91 -1.24
C ARG A 120 -6.11 -14.63 -1.47
N ASP A 121 -6.37 -13.96 -0.36
CA ASP A 121 -6.92 -12.61 -0.38
C ASP A 121 -5.76 -11.60 -0.33
N ASN A 122 -5.76 -10.70 -1.30
CA ASN A 122 -4.71 -9.69 -1.48
C ASN A 122 -5.02 -8.39 -0.72
N LEU A 123 -6.24 -8.25 -0.17
CA LEU A 123 -6.55 -7.15 0.75
C LEU A 123 -5.80 -7.34 2.08
N PRO A 124 -5.19 -6.28 2.66
CA PRO A 124 -4.50 -6.38 3.94
C PRO A 124 -5.46 -6.69 5.11
N TYR A 125 -6.72 -6.24 5.00
CA TYR A 125 -7.75 -6.41 6.02
C TYR A 125 -8.71 -7.54 5.62
N ASN A 126 -8.61 -8.69 6.29
CA ASN A 126 -9.40 -9.89 5.96
C ASN A 126 -10.90 -9.66 6.14
N MET A 127 -11.27 -8.81 7.10
CA MET A 127 -12.68 -8.49 7.36
C MET A 127 -13.37 -7.91 6.12
N MET A 128 -12.66 -7.17 5.26
CA MET A 128 -13.24 -6.62 4.03
C MET A 128 -13.74 -7.70 3.08
N CYS A 129 -12.92 -8.72 2.79
CA CYS A 129 -13.32 -9.81 1.90
C CYS A 129 -14.53 -10.57 2.46
N ASN A 130 -14.56 -10.79 3.78
CA ASN A 130 -15.70 -11.42 4.44
C ASN A 130 -16.99 -10.58 4.30
N ASN A 131 -16.89 -9.26 4.46
CA ASN A 131 -18.03 -8.35 4.31
C ASN A 131 -18.52 -8.32 2.85
N PHE A 132 -17.62 -8.18 1.88
CA PHE A 132 -17.96 -8.22 0.46
C PHE A 132 -18.60 -9.55 0.04
N LYS A 133 -18.12 -10.67 0.58
CA LYS A 133 -18.76 -11.97 0.38
C LYS A 133 -20.19 -11.99 0.91
N LYS A 134 -20.42 -11.52 2.13
CA LYS A 134 -21.77 -11.40 2.73
C LYS A 134 -22.68 -10.48 1.91
N SER A 135 -22.13 -9.43 1.29
CA SER A 135 -22.85 -8.54 0.37
C SER A 135 -23.12 -9.15 -1.02
N GLY A 136 -22.72 -10.40 -1.27
CA GLY A 136 -22.97 -11.09 -2.53
C GLY A 136 -22.00 -10.73 -3.66
N TYR A 137 -20.88 -10.06 -3.36
CA TYR A 137 -19.95 -9.59 -4.41
C TYR A 137 -19.15 -10.72 -5.06
N CYS A 138 -19.11 -11.90 -4.43
CA CYS A 138 -18.55 -13.11 -5.04
C CYS A 138 -19.48 -13.71 -6.12
N ASP A 139 -20.75 -13.29 -6.23
CA ASP A 139 -21.65 -13.79 -7.28
C ASP A 139 -21.14 -13.38 -8.66
N ARG A 140 -21.19 -14.30 -9.64
CA ARG A 140 -20.77 -14.05 -11.03
C ARG A 140 -21.55 -12.92 -11.71
N LYS A 141 -22.79 -12.66 -11.27
CA LYS A 141 -23.65 -11.58 -11.76
C LYS A 141 -23.34 -10.23 -11.10
N SER A 142 -22.56 -10.21 -10.02
CA SER A 142 -22.15 -8.97 -9.37
C SER A 142 -21.21 -8.18 -10.28
N ILE A 143 -21.45 -6.87 -10.39
CA ILE A 143 -20.53 -5.95 -11.08
C ILE A 143 -19.13 -5.92 -10.44
N TYR A 144 -19.02 -6.33 -9.17
CA TYR A 144 -17.78 -6.40 -8.42
C TYR A 144 -17.06 -7.74 -8.55
N ASN A 145 -17.66 -8.74 -9.24
CA ASN A 145 -17.10 -10.08 -9.32
C ASN A 145 -15.65 -10.09 -9.84
N ARG A 146 -15.36 -9.31 -10.88
CA ARG A 146 -14.00 -9.19 -11.44
C ARG A 146 -12.99 -8.66 -10.42
N PHE A 147 -13.39 -7.69 -9.60
CA PHE A 147 -12.53 -7.19 -8.52
C PHE A 147 -12.34 -8.26 -7.44
N MET A 148 -13.39 -8.97 -7.07
CA MET A 148 -13.31 -10.05 -6.09
C MET A 148 -12.40 -11.20 -6.56
N GLN A 149 -12.35 -11.48 -7.87
CA GLN A 149 -11.44 -12.45 -8.48
C GLN A 149 -9.95 -12.06 -8.38
N SER A 150 -9.61 -10.79 -8.14
CA SER A 150 -8.22 -10.40 -7.90
C SER A 150 -7.94 -10.18 -6.42
N ALA A 151 -8.88 -9.55 -5.70
CA ALA A 151 -8.67 -9.08 -4.34
C ALA A 151 -8.99 -10.12 -3.25
N CYS A 152 -9.98 -10.99 -3.48
CA CYS A 152 -10.56 -11.87 -2.45
C CYS A 152 -10.73 -13.31 -2.94
N GLN A 153 -9.73 -13.83 -3.65
CA GLN A 153 -9.82 -15.12 -4.34
C GLN A 153 -10.13 -16.28 -3.40
N LYS A 154 -9.48 -16.30 -2.23
CA LYS A 154 -9.64 -17.38 -1.25
C LYS A 154 -10.99 -17.27 -0.56
N THR A 155 -11.35 -16.08 -0.08
CA THR A 155 -12.65 -15.89 0.60
C THR A 155 -13.82 -16.22 -0.33
N CYS A 156 -13.75 -15.86 -1.61
CA CYS A 156 -14.77 -16.18 -2.60
C CYS A 156 -14.67 -17.58 -3.22
N ASN A 157 -13.70 -18.41 -2.82
CA ASN A 157 -13.45 -19.74 -3.38
C ASN A 157 -13.27 -19.73 -4.91
N PHE A 158 -12.53 -18.75 -5.44
CA PHE A 158 -12.27 -18.64 -6.89
C PHE A 158 -11.06 -19.42 -7.38
N CYS A 159 -10.17 -19.80 -6.48
CA CYS A 159 -9.03 -20.66 -6.81
C CYS A 159 -9.35 -22.13 -6.54
N LYS A 160 -8.67 -23.00 -7.30
CA LYS A 160 -8.78 -24.45 -7.27
C LYS A 160 -7.48 -25.06 -6.77
#